data_AF-A0A9D9GP75-F1
#
_entry.id   AF-A0A9D9GP75-F1
#
_cell.length_a   1.000
_cell.length_b   1.000
_cell.length_c   1.000
_cell.angle_alpha   90.00
_cell.angle_beta   90.00
_cell.angle_gamma   90.00
#
_symmetry.space_group_name_H-M   'P 1'
#
loop_
_entity.id
_entity.type
_entity.pdbx_description
1 polymer ?
#
loop_
_entity_poly.entity_id
_entity_poly.type
_entity_poly.pdbx_seq_one_letter_code
_entity_poly.pdbx_strand_id
1 'polypeptide(L)'
;MHKVVFLFAFTIFISTANILPQEYNRLECRKKYIIAKNEIDGDRAIEIYKEILQGCKDTEYYDEALMKIIEYYYSKGIYKKALNYTWQMVNECPNSPLLEICIFFLLGCYNSLDLKDSVDYYLVYFSRKYPEFDIGFDDYKIVSIYSLEEWRAVNESETTNNNVKLENDTGKGFYYIQVGAFANINNAFSLRDRLAAKGYHPLIQKKEVKGRRYYVVKFGSFNTKGEAKEFGRQLKRATGVDYIIVDY
;
A
#
# COMPACT_ATOMS: atom_id res chain seq x y z
N MET A 1 27.35 -29.64 -38.61
CA MET A 1 26.47 -29.87 -37.43
C MET A 1 27.08 -29.38 -36.11
N HIS A 2 28.38 -29.57 -35.81
CA HIS A 2 28.94 -29.32 -34.46
C HIS A 2 28.70 -27.95 -33.79
N LYS A 3 28.57 -26.83 -34.54
CA LYS A 3 28.33 -25.50 -33.92
C LYS A 3 27.01 -25.39 -33.13
N VAL A 4 26.00 -26.20 -33.44
CA VAL A 4 24.69 -26.14 -32.75
C VAL A 4 24.75 -26.83 -31.38
N VAL A 5 25.45 -27.96 -31.28
CA VAL A 5 25.61 -28.74 -30.04
C VAL A 5 26.34 -27.93 -28.96
N PHE A 6 27.36 -27.16 -29.35
CA PHE A 6 28.12 -26.32 -28.43
C PHE A 6 27.27 -25.19 -27.83
N LEU A 7 26.30 -24.64 -28.60
CA LEU A 7 25.38 -23.62 -28.11
C LEU A 7 24.42 -24.19 -27.05
N PHE A 8 23.87 -25.38 -27.31
CA PHE A 8 22.98 -26.09 -26.38
C PHE A 8 23.68 -26.51 -25.07
N ALA A 9 24.91 -26.99 -25.14
CA ALA A 9 25.68 -27.33 -23.95
C ALA A 9 25.94 -26.09 -23.06
N PHE A 10 26.22 -24.94 -23.68
CA PHE A 10 26.50 -23.70 -22.97
C PHE A 10 25.25 -23.09 -22.31
N THR A 11 24.08 -23.13 -22.98
CA THR A 11 22.82 -22.67 -22.37
C THR A 11 22.35 -23.56 -21.22
N ILE A 12 22.51 -24.90 -21.33
CA ILE A 12 22.24 -25.83 -20.24
C ILE A 12 23.13 -25.53 -19.03
N PHE A 13 24.43 -25.32 -19.24
CA PHE A 13 25.38 -25.04 -18.15
C PHE A 13 25.07 -23.73 -17.42
N ILE A 14 24.74 -22.66 -18.17
CA ILE A 14 24.29 -21.38 -17.60
C ILE A 14 22.98 -21.55 -16.82
N SER A 15 22.03 -22.34 -17.33
CA SER A 15 20.78 -22.64 -16.64
C SER A 15 21.03 -23.32 -15.30
N THR A 16 21.91 -24.34 -15.25
CA THR A 16 22.22 -25.05 -13.99
C THR A 16 22.95 -24.18 -12.96
N ALA A 17 23.75 -23.20 -13.40
CA ALA A 17 24.50 -22.33 -12.50
C ALA A 17 23.60 -21.40 -11.65
N ASN A 18 22.44 -20.99 -12.19
CA ASN A 18 21.51 -20.09 -11.50
C ASN A 18 20.45 -20.82 -10.64
N ILE A 19 20.20 -22.11 -10.88
CA ILE A 19 19.17 -22.86 -10.14
C ILE A 19 19.58 -23.12 -8.68
N LEU A 20 20.80 -23.60 -8.44
CA LEU A 20 21.24 -24.00 -7.10
C LEU A 20 21.23 -22.83 -6.07
N PRO A 21 21.67 -21.60 -6.40
CA PRO A 21 21.53 -20.46 -5.48
C PRO A 21 20.07 -20.09 -5.19
N GLN A 22 19.18 -20.24 -6.18
CA GLN A 22 17.76 -19.90 -6.04
C GLN A 22 17.01 -20.90 -5.15
N GLU A 23 17.26 -22.20 -5.33
CA GLU A 23 16.72 -23.25 -4.45
C GLU A 23 17.23 -23.11 -3.00
N TYR A 24 18.52 -22.78 -2.83
CA TYR A 24 19.10 -22.52 -1.51
C TYR A 24 18.43 -21.32 -0.82
N ASN A 25 18.23 -20.19 -1.53
CA ASN A 25 17.55 -19.04 -0.96
C ASN A 25 16.11 -19.38 -0.55
N ARG A 26 15.36 -20.07 -1.41
CA ARG A 26 13.99 -20.53 -1.11
C ARG A 26 13.95 -21.41 0.15
N LEU A 27 14.94 -22.27 0.37
CA LEU A 27 15.02 -23.13 1.56
C LEU A 27 15.26 -22.34 2.85
N GLU A 28 16.16 -21.35 2.84
CA GLU A 28 16.37 -20.49 4.01
C GLU A 28 15.16 -19.58 4.29
N CYS A 29 14.53 -19.03 3.26
CA CYS A 29 13.28 -18.27 3.38
C CYS A 29 12.15 -19.12 4.00
N ARG A 30 11.96 -20.35 3.52
CA ARG A 30 11.03 -21.33 4.10
C ARG A 30 11.33 -21.63 5.56
N LYS A 31 12.61 -21.82 5.90
CA LYS A 31 13.08 -22.10 7.27
C LYS A 31 12.79 -20.93 8.21
N LYS A 32 13.10 -19.68 7.82
CA LYS A 32 12.74 -18.48 8.60
C LYS A 32 11.24 -18.35 8.80
N TYR A 33 10.45 -18.58 7.74
CA TYR A 33 8.99 -18.50 7.80
C TYR A 33 8.39 -19.53 8.78
N ILE A 34 8.85 -20.78 8.73
CA ILE A 34 8.42 -21.84 9.67
C ILE A 34 8.80 -21.49 11.12
N ILE A 35 9.96 -20.88 11.37
CA ILE A 35 10.35 -20.44 12.72
C ILE A 35 9.42 -19.30 13.19
N ALA A 36 9.24 -18.27 12.37
CA ALA A 36 8.37 -17.12 12.68
C ALA A 36 6.91 -17.50 12.93
N LYS A 37 6.42 -18.56 12.28
CA LYS A 37 5.06 -19.09 12.44
C LYS A 37 4.85 -19.95 13.70
N ASN A 38 5.91 -20.50 14.27
CA ASN A 38 5.88 -21.31 15.50
C ASN A 38 6.38 -20.53 16.73
N GLU A 39 6.79 -19.27 16.57
CA GLU A 39 7.16 -18.41 17.69
C GLU A 39 5.91 -17.93 18.44
N ILE A 40 5.93 -18.04 19.77
CA ILE A 40 4.84 -17.70 20.68
C ILE A 40 4.82 -16.19 20.96
N ASP A 41 6.00 -15.58 20.97
CA ASP A 41 6.19 -14.14 21.14
C ASP A 41 6.03 -13.42 19.81
N GLY A 42 4.84 -12.86 19.58
CA GLY A 42 4.52 -12.12 18.36
C GLY A 42 5.48 -10.97 18.04
N ASP A 43 6.14 -10.38 19.04
CA ASP A 43 7.07 -9.27 18.84
C ASP A 43 8.39 -9.81 18.26
N ARG A 44 8.86 -10.98 18.74
CA ARG A 44 10.00 -11.69 18.14
C ARG A 44 9.66 -12.30 16.78
N ALA A 45 8.44 -12.82 16.59
CA ALA A 45 7.97 -13.34 15.30
C ALA A 45 8.06 -12.27 14.20
N ILE A 46 7.64 -11.03 14.48
CA ILE A 46 7.68 -9.92 13.51
C ILE A 46 9.09 -9.52 13.09
N GLU A 47 10.10 -9.61 13.95
CA GLU A 47 11.48 -9.34 13.51
C GLU A 47 11.97 -10.42 12.52
N ILE A 48 11.60 -11.69 12.71
CA ILE A 48 11.93 -12.76 11.76
C ILE A 48 11.18 -12.58 10.43
N TYR A 49 9.91 -12.18 10.43
CA TYR A 49 9.19 -11.84 9.19
C TYR A 49 9.84 -10.64 8.47
N LYS A 50 10.40 -9.65 9.18
CA LYS A 50 11.15 -8.54 8.55
C LYS A 50 12.48 -9.00 7.94
N GLU A 51 13.16 -9.99 8.50
CA GLU A 51 14.34 -10.58 7.86
C GLU A 51 14.01 -11.24 6.51
N ILE A 52 12.82 -11.85 6.39
CA ILE A 52 12.33 -12.40 5.11
C ILE A 52 12.19 -11.26 4.08
N LEU A 53 11.73 -10.08 4.49
CA LEU A 53 11.63 -8.92 3.60
C LEU A 53 12.99 -8.39 3.07
N GLN A 54 14.12 -8.84 3.62
CA GLN A 54 15.45 -8.39 3.21
C GLN A 54 16.12 -9.31 2.17
N GLY A 55 15.75 -10.59 2.11
CA GLY A 55 16.41 -11.58 1.23
C GLY A 55 15.48 -12.44 0.37
N CYS A 56 14.17 -12.43 0.62
CA CYS A 56 13.25 -13.42 0.07
C CYS A 56 12.29 -12.87 -1.00
N LYS A 57 12.54 -11.66 -1.53
CA LYS A 57 11.62 -10.93 -2.40
C LYS A 57 11.16 -11.70 -3.65
N ASP A 58 12.01 -12.56 -4.20
CA ASP A 58 11.71 -13.40 -5.37
C ASP A 58 11.14 -14.78 -4.98
N THR A 59 10.51 -14.91 -3.80
CA THR A 59 10.00 -16.17 -3.25
C THR A 59 8.60 -16.04 -2.65
N GLU A 60 7.89 -17.18 -2.59
CA GLU A 60 6.57 -17.40 -1.98
C GLU A 60 6.43 -17.06 -0.47
N TYR A 61 7.49 -16.54 0.17
CA TYR A 61 7.47 -16.18 1.60
C TYR A 61 7.42 -14.67 1.85
N TYR A 62 7.65 -13.83 0.84
CA TYR A 62 7.78 -12.38 1.01
C TYR A 62 6.44 -11.68 1.22
N ASP A 63 5.44 -12.03 0.43
CA ASP A 63 4.06 -11.57 0.55
C ASP A 63 3.35 -12.22 1.75
N GLU A 64 3.58 -13.51 2.02
CA GLU A 64 3.14 -14.15 3.27
C GLU A 64 3.72 -13.41 4.50
N ALA A 65 5.01 -13.04 4.50
CA ALA A 65 5.63 -12.30 5.59
C ALA A 65 5.11 -10.85 5.73
N LEU A 66 4.90 -10.13 4.61
CA LEU A 66 4.24 -8.82 4.63
C LEU A 66 2.86 -8.91 5.28
N MET A 67 2.07 -9.92 4.94
CA MET A 67 0.73 -10.12 5.51
C MET A 67 0.78 -10.34 7.04
N LYS A 68 1.67 -11.19 7.54
CA LYS A 68 1.83 -11.39 9.00
C LYS A 68 2.24 -10.10 9.72
N ILE A 69 3.08 -9.26 9.12
CA ILE A 69 3.47 -7.94 9.66
C ILE A 69 2.29 -6.97 9.70
N ILE A 70 1.44 -6.97 8.67
CA ILE A 70 0.22 -6.14 8.59
C ILE A 70 -0.79 -6.56 9.67
N GLU A 71 -1.11 -7.86 9.77
CA GLU A 71 -2.02 -8.42 10.78
C GLU A 71 -1.59 -8.07 12.22
N TYR A 72 -0.31 -8.21 12.54
CA TYR A 72 0.24 -7.89 13.85
C TYR A 72 0.10 -6.40 14.18
N TYR A 73 0.51 -5.50 13.27
CA TYR A 73 0.42 -4.07 13.54
C TYR A 73 -1.02 -3.57 13.57
N TYR A 74 -1.95 -4.24 12.87
CA TYR A 74 -3.37 -3.96 12.93
C TYR A 74 -3.97 -4.40 14.28
N SER A 75 -3.76 -5.66 14.68
CA SER A 75 -4.31 -6.23 15.93
C SER A 75 -3.78 -5.54 17.20
N LYS A 76 -2.53 -5.03 17.18
CA LYS A 76 -2.00 -4.17 18.27
C LYS A 76 -2.47 -2.71 18.22
N GLY A 77 -3.40 -2.34 17.33
CA GLY A 77 -3.92 -0.99 17.18
C GLY A 77 -2.92 0.03 16.60
N ILE A 78 -1.79 -0.44 16.06
CA ILE A 78 -0.70 0.39 15.52
C ILE A 78 -0.95 0.64 14.03
N TYR A 79 -2.17 1.07 13.69
CA TYR A 79 -2.69 1.20 12.34
C TYR A 79 -1.78 1.97 11.38
N LYS A 80 -1.01 2.95 11.86
CA LYS A 80 -0.01 3.68 11.06
C LYS A 80 1.12 2.80 10.53
N LYS A 81 1.53 1.76 11.25
CA LYS A 81 2.59 0.85 10.81
C LYS A 81 2.03 -0.18 9.83
N ALA A 82 0.90 -0.81 10.16
CA ALA A 82 0.20 -1.71 9.25
C ALA A 82 -0.06 -1.05 7.89
N LEU A 83 -0.54 0.20 7.91
CA LEU A 83 -0.74 1.03 6.72
C LEU A 83 0.53 1.21 5.85
N ASN A 84 1.70 1.40 6.44
CA ASN A 84 2.93 1.52 5.65
C ASN A 84 3.25 0.21 4.91
N TYR A 85 3.07 -0.93 5.58
CA TYR A 85 3.33 -2.25 4.99
C TYR A 85 2.27 -2.66 3.96
N THR A 86 1.00 -2.25 4.12
CA THR A 86 0.00 -2.45 3.05
C THR A 86 0.34 -1.62 1.81
N TRP A 87 0.82 -0.38 1.96
CA TRP A 87 1.36 0.38 0.83
C TRP A 87 2.59 -0.26 0.21
N GLN A 88 3.49 -0.84 1.01
CA GLN A 88 4.64 -1.60 0.50
C GLN A 88 4.18 -2.79 -0.35
N MET A 89 3.30 -3.63 0.18
CA MET A 89 2.77 -4.81 -0.50
C MET A 89 2.00 -4.47 -1.79
N VAL A 90 1.22 -3.39 -1.78
CA VAL A 90 0.53 -2.84 -2.98
C VAL A 90 1.49 -2.41 -4.09
N ASN A 91 2.71 -1.97 -3.74
CA ASN A 91 3.73 -1.52 -4.70
C ASN A 91 4.62 -2.68 -5.18
N GLU A 92 4.95 -3.63 -4.30
CA GLU A 92 5.98 -4.65 -4.55
C GLU A 92 5.41 -6.04 -4.91
N CYS A 93 4.17 -6.36 -4.50
CA CYS A 93 3.54 -7.68 -4.68
C CYS A 93 2.18 -7.63 -5.44
N PRO A 94 2.07 -6.94 -6.58
CA PRO A 94 0.78 -6.65 -7.23
C PRO A 94 0.03 -7.87 -7.80
N ASN A 95 0.66 -9.06 -7.82
CA ASN A 95 0.09 -10.32 -8.30
C ASN A 95 -0.07 -11.38 -7.18
N SER A 96 0.14 -11.01 -5.92
CA SER A 96 -0.04 -11.94 -4.80
C SER A 96 -1.52 -12.29 -4.62
N PRO A 97 -1.88 -13.56 -4.36
CA PRO A 97 -3.25 -13.91 -3.97
C PRO A 97 -3.69 -13.20 -2.67
N LEU A 98 -2.74 -12.75 -1.85
CA LEU A 98 -2.98 -12.03 -0.60
C LEU A 98 -3.22 -10.51 -0.79
N LEU A 99 -3.28 -10.00 -2.02
CA LEU A 99 -3.42 -8.57 -2.28
C LEU A 99 -4.81 -8.01 -1.91
N GLU A 100 -5.86 -8.79 -2.11
CA GLU A 100 -7.24 -8.45 -1.75
C GLU A 100 -7.38 -8.15 -0.24
N ILE A 101 -6.97 -9.12 0.60
CA ILE A 101 -6.92 -8.98 2.06
C ILE A 101 -5.93 -7.89 2.52
N CYS A 102 -4.87 -7.60 1.77
CA CYS A 102 -3.99 -6.45 2.04
C CYS A 102 -4.70 -5.11 1.88
N ILE A 103 -5.54 -4.95 0.85
CA ILE A 103 -6.31 -3.73 0.60
C ILE A 103 -7.36 -3.52 1.70
N PHE A 104 -8.01 -4.61 2.15
CA PHE A 104 -8.91 -4.58 3.31
C PHE A 104 -8.25 -3.97 4.56
N PHE A 105 -7.05 -4.44 4.94
CA PHE A 105 -6.31 -3.89 6.09
C PHE A 105 -5.92 -2.41 5.90
N LEU A 106 -5.60 -1.98 4.68
CA LEU A 106 -5.26 -0.59 4.36
C LEU A 106 -6.42 0.36 4.68
N LEU A 107 -7.64 0.00 4.27
CA LEU A 107 -8.86 0.76 4.53
C LEU A 107 -9.24 0.74 6.02
N GLY A 108 -9.16 -0.42 6.67
CA GLY A 108 -9.37 -0.55 8.11
C GLY A 108 -8.41 0.33 8.93
N CYS A 109 -7.14 0.44 8.50
CA CYS A 109 -6.16 1.32 9.13
C CYS A 109 -6.57 2.80 9.05
N TYR A 110 -7.06 3.24 7.89
CA TYR A 110 -7.56 4.61 7.74
C TYR A 110 -8.85 4.83 8.55
N ASN A 111 -9.77 3.88 8.59
CA ASN A 111 -11.03 4.02 9.34
C ASN A 111 -10.78 4.13 10.85
N SER A 112 -10.00 3.21 11.42
CA SER A 112 -9.64 3.19 12.85
C SER A 112 -8.81 4.39 13.31
N LEU A 113 -8.27 5.16 12.36
CA LEU A 113 -7.56 6.41 12.58
C LEU A 113 -8.47 7.66 12.42
N ASP A 114 -9.78 7.46 12.24
CA ASP A 114 -10.91 8.40 12.03
C ASP A 114 -10.88 9.19 10.69
N LEU A 115 -10.40 8.53 9.62
CA LEU A 115 -9.96 9.21 8.40
C LEU A 115 -10.90 9.14 7.21
N LYS A 116 -12.16 9.48 7.40
CA LYS A 116 -13.21 9.25 6.39
C LYS A 116 -12.78 9.77 5.01
N ASP A 117 -12.39 11.05 4.91
CA ASP A 117 -11.80 11.69 3.72
C ASP A 117 -10.51 11.05 3.10
N SER A 118 -10.01 9.93 3.61
CA SER A 118 -9.02 9.08 2.95
C SER A 118 -9.36 7.59 2.88
N VAL A 119 -10.22 7.07 3.76
CA VAL A 119 -10.92 5.80 3.47
C VAL A 119 -11.60 5.93 2.11
N ASP A 120 -12.35 7.02 1.94
CA ASP A 120 -13.09 7.37 0.73
C ASP A 120 -12.18 7.52 -0.50
N TYR A 121 -11.05 8.21 -0.33
CA TYR A 121 -10.06 8.40 -1.39
C TYR A 121 -9.47 7.06 -1.88
N TYR A 122 -9.24 6.11 -0.97
CA TYR A 122 -8.50 4.89 -1.30
C TYR A 122 -9.36 3.69 -1.67
N LEU A 123 -10.57 3.53 -1.11
CA LEU A 123 -11.50 2.48 -1.55
C LEU A 123 -11.79 2.65 -3.06
N VAL A 124 -12.13 3.87 -3.48
CA VAL A 124 -12.40 4.22 -4.89
C VAL A 124 -11.16 4.08 -5.78
N TYR A 125 -9.94 4.21 -5.23
CA TYR A 125 -8.70 3.99 -5.96
C TYR A 125 -8.44 2.50 -6.24
N PHE A 126 -8.80 1.59 -5.33
CA PHE A 126 -8.48 0.16 -5.44
C PHE A 126 -9.50 -0.67 -6.20
N SER A 127 -10.81 -0.50 -5.97
CA SER A 127 -11.84 -1.27 -6.72
C SER A 127 -11.85 -0.99 -8.22
N ARG A 128 -11.29 0.16 -8.64
CA ARG A 128 -11.07 0.51 -10.06
C ARG A 128 -9.79 -0.08 -10.65
N LYS A 129 -8.90 -0.63 -9.82
CA LYS A 129 -7.61 -1.23 -10.19
C LYS A 129 -7.68 -2.77 -10.26
N TYR A 130 -8.58 -3.38 -9.47
CA TYR A 130 -8.81 -4.82 -9.39
C TYR A 130 -10.34 -5.09 -9.31
N PRO A 131 -11.06 -5.23 -10.43
CA PRO A 131 -12.53 -5.35 -10.43
C PRO A 131 -13.07 -6.72 -9.98
N GLU A 132 -12.22 -7.74 -9.99
CA GLU A 132 -12.55 -9.12 -9.58
C GLU A 132 -12.48 -9.36 -8.05
N PHE A 133 -11.97 -8.40 -7.27
CA PHE A 133 -11.86 -8.49 -5.81
C PHE A 133 -13.15 -8.05 -5.11
N ASP A 134 -13.67 -8.86 -4.18
CA ASP A 134 -14.76 -8.45 -3.28
C ASP A 134 -14.19 -7.83 -2.00
N ILE A 135 -13.99 -6.52 -2.06
CA ILE A 135 -13.29 -5.76 -1.01
C ILE A 135 -14.12 -5.59 0.28
N GLY A 136 -15.40 -6.01 0.32
CA GLY A 136 -16.15 -6.29 1.56
C GLY A 136 -16.36 -5.10 2.53
N PHE A 137 -16.35 -3.86 2.03
CA PHE A 137 -16.26 -2.64 2.85
C PHE A 137 -17.49 -1.72 2.66
N ASP A 138 -18.62 -2.07 3.27
CA ASP A 138 -19.89 -1.32 3.19
C ASP A 138 -20.17 -0.49 4.47
N ASP A 139 -20.78 0.69 4.31
CA ASP A 139 -21.17 1.63 5.39
C ASP A 139 -20.11 1.84 6.50
N TYR A 140 -18.82 1.94 6.10
CA TYR A 140 -17.64 2.00 6.99
C TYR A 140 -17.53 0.86 8.03
N LYS A 141 -18.32 -0.19 7.87
CA LYS A 141 -18.27 -1.42 8.65
C LYS A 141 -17.44 -2.44 7.90
N ILE A 142 -16.76 -3.27 8.66
CA ILE A 142 -16.26 -4.54 8.14
C ILE A 142 -17.50 -5.41 7.95
N VAL A 143 -17.87 -5.70 6.70
CA VAL A 143 -18.75 -6.85 6.44
C VAL A 143 -17.92 -8.07 6.85
N SER A 144 -18.46 -8.88 7.78
CA SER A 144 -17.67 -9.87 8.52
C SER A 144 -17.38 -11.13 7.69
N ILE A 145 -16.56 -10.99 6.65
CA ILE A 145 -16.00 -12.05 5.82
C ILE A 145 -14.66 -12.54 6.41
N TYR A 146 -14.01 -11.74 7.24
CA TYR A 146 -12.70 -12.01 7.84
C TYR A 146 -12.77 -12.65 9.24
N SER A 147 -13.75 -13.52 9.45
CA SER A 147 -13.49 -14.79 10.16
C SER A 147 -12.37 -15.51 9.39
N LEU A 148 -11.23 -15.80 10.01
CA LEU A 148 -10.00 -16.26 9.31
C LEU A 148 -10.10 -17.65 8.62
N GLU A 149 -11.29 -18.21 8.50
CA GLU A 149 -11.56 -19.56 7.98
C GLU A 149 -11.99 -19.55 6.50
N GLU A 150 -12.61 -18.45 6.02
CA GLU A 150 -13.35 -18.45 4.74
C GLU A 150 -12.54 -18.04 3.50
N TRP A 151 -11.37 -17.37 3.64
CA TRP A 151 -10.49 -17.05 2.50
C TRP A 151 -9.95 -18.30 1.75
N ARG A 152 -10.16 -19.50 2.29
CA ARG A 152 -9.86 -20.78 1.62
C ARG A 152 -10.94 -21.25 0.64
N ALA A 153 -12.10 -20.60 0.57
CA ALA A 153 -13.27 -21.09 -0.17
C ALA A 153 -13.63 -20.30 -1.43
N VAL A 154 -13.24 -19.02 -1.56
CA VAL A 154 -13.76 -18.10 -2.61
C VAL A 154 -13.01 -18.25 -3.96
N ASN A 155 -12.77 -19.49 -4.38
CA ASN A 155 -12.34 -19.85 -5.74
C ASN A 155 -13.50 -20.45 -6.55
N GLU A 156 -14.72 -19.91 -6.40
CA GLU A 156 -15.88 -20.07 -7.30
C GLU A 156 -17.12 -19.35 -6.72
N SER A 157 -17.57 -18.22 -7.31
CA SER A 157 -18.98 -17.90 -7.65
C SER A 157 -19.29 -16.41 -7.90
N GLU A 158 -19.72 -16.13 -9.12
CA GLU A 158 -20.70 -15.11 -9.57
C GLU A 158 -20.74 -13.67 -8.99
N THR A 159 -20.20 -12.75 -9.81
CA THR A 159 -20.80 -11.48 -10.27
C THR A 159 -22.09 -10.98 -9.60
N THR A 160 -22.11 -9.71 -9.17
CA THR A 160 -23.31 -8.86 -9.39
C THR A 160 -22.97 -7.40 -9.64
N ASN A 161 -23.68 -6.77 -10.59
CA ASN A 161 -23.51 -5.35 -10.91
C ASN A 161 -24.10 -4.45 -9.81
N ASN A 162 -23.42 -3.35 -9.48
CA ASN A 162 -24.11 -2.14 -9.00
C ASN A 162 -23.43 -0.85 -9.48
N ASN A 163 -24.22 0.05 -10.07
CA ASN A 163 -23.75 1.32 -10.61
C ASN A 163 -23.80 2.43 -9.55
N VAL A 164 -22.64 2.94 -9.12
CA VAL A 164 -22.56 4.16 -8.29
C VAL A 164 -21.60 5.17 -8.92
N LYS A 165 -22.12 6.34 -9.29
CA LYS A 165 -21.33 7.50 -9.74
C LYS A 165 -20.78 8.25 -8.53
N LEU A 166 -19.51 8.68 -8.60
CA LEU A 166 -18.84 9.50 -7.57
C LEU A 166 -17.89 10.53 -8.23
N GLU A 167 -17.98 11.79 -7.79
CA GLU A 167 -17.23 12.98 -8.27
C GLU A 167 -16.54 13.71 -7.08
N ASN A 168 -15.65 14.71 -7.30
CA ASN A 168 -14.48 15.03 -6.43
C ASN A 168 -14.23 16.55 -6.17
N ASP A 169 -13.48 16.98 -5.10
CA ASP A 169 -12.90 18.37 -4.96
C ASP A 169 -11.75 18.59 -3.89
N THR A 170 -10.85 19.62 -4.02
CA THR A 170 -9.61 19.86 -3.20
C THR A 170 -8.85 21.28 -3.25
N GLY A 171 -8.41 21.97 -2.13
CA GLY A 171 -7.30 23.04 -2.15
C GLY A 171 -7.04 24.23 -1.07
N LYS A 172 -5.92 24.32 -0.24
CA LYS A 172 -5.23 25.53 0.54
C LYS A 172 -2.38 25.64 1.63
N GLY A 173 -1.54 26.74 1.78
CA GLY A 173 -0.07 26.85 1.90
C GLY A 173 0.31 28.33 1.76
N PHE A 174 1.56 28.69 1.44
CA PHE A 174 2.00 30.10 1.31
C PHE A 174 1.05 30.98 0.47
N TYR A 175 0.47 30.56 -0.66
CA TYR A 175 0.83 29.58 -1.70
C TYR A 175 0.94 28.07 -1.39
N TYR A 176 -0.27 27.48 -1.32
CA TYR A 176 -0.71 26.08 -1.46
C TYR A 176 -0.03 25.36 -2.63
N ILE A 177 0.26 24.08 -2.39
CA ILE A 177 -0.20 23.01 -3.28
C ILE A 177 -1.06 22.04 -2.45
N GLN A 178 -2.21 21.60 -2.97
CA GLN A 178 -3.06 20.58 -2.31
C GLN A 178 -3.68 19.60 -3.28
N VAL A 179 -4.02 18.42 -2.76
CA VAL A 179 -5.19 17.63 -3.21
C VAL A 179 -6.10 17.26 -2.03
N GLY A 180 -6.51 18.27 -1.23
CA GLY A 180 -7.70 18.17 -0.36
C GLY A 180 -7.63 18.89 0.98
N ALA A 181 -8.70 19.49 1.47
CA ALA A 181 -8.81 19.91 2.86
C ALA A 181 -10.20 19.51 3.33
N PHE A 182 -10.29 18.86 4.48
CA PHE A 182 -11.50 18.15 4.93
C PHE A 182 -11.59 18.29 6.46
N ALA A 183 -12.26 17.38 7.20
CA ALA A 183 -12.60 17.64 8.61
C ALA A 183 -11.44 17.47 9.62
N ASN A 184 -10.54 16.47 9.35
CA ASN A 184 -8.58 14.70 10.52
C ASN A 184 -6.94 14.86 10.75
N ILE A 185 -6.28 13.93 11.50
CA ILE A 185 -4.86 13.85 11.91
C ILE A 185 -4.06 12.72 11.25
N ASN A 186 -4.71 11.66 10.78
CA ASN A 186 -4.05 10.63 9.95
C ASN A 186 -4.52 10.72 8.49
N ASN A 187 -5.49 11.58 8.28
CA ASN A 187 -5.42 12.73 7.40
C ASN A 187 -4.36 13.74 7.95
N ALA A 188 -3.17 13.21 8.27
CA ALA A 188 -1.81 13.74 8.04
C ALA A 188 -0.91 12.73 7.30
N PHE A 189 -1.43 11.52 7.05
CA PHE A 189 -0.72 10.27 6.80
C PHE A 189 -1.19 9.52 5.53
N SER A 190 -2.35 9.85 4.96
CA SER A 190 -2.91 9.11 3.80
C SER A 190 -2.38 9.59 2.46
N LEU A 191 -2.22 10.90 2.27
CA LEU A 191 -1.42 11.42 1.17
C LEU A 191 0.02 10.92 1.35
N ARG A 192 0.52 10.94 2.59
CA ARG A 192 1.91 10.62 3.03
C ARG A 192 2.47 9.33 2.48
N ASP A 193 1.70 8.28 2.23
CA ASP A 193 2.28 7.08 1.61
C ASP A 193 2.25 7.10 0.06
N ARG A 194 1.38 7.88 -0.57
CA ARG A 194 1.14 7.83 -2.03
C ARG A 194 2.18 8.54 -2.91
N LEU A 195 2.90 9.55 -2.43
CA LEU A 195 4.16 9.92 -3.11
C LEU A 195 5.39 9.20 -2.55
N ALA A 196 5.43 8.63 -1.34
CA ALA A 196 6.64 7.82 -0.87
C ALA A 196 6.65 6.63 -1.93
N ALA A 197 5.50 6.02 -2.25
CA ALA A 197 5.31 5.05 -3.35
C ALA A 197 5.76 5.54 -4.75
N LYS A 198 5.85 6.86 -4.96
CA LYS A 198 6.38 7.53 -6.17
C LYS A 198 7.73 8.27 -5.95
N GLY A 199 8.40 8.10 -4.80
CA GLY A 199 9.70 8.70 -4.49
C GLY A 199 9.80 10.02 -3.67
N TYR A 200 8.73 10.71 -3.21
CA TYR A 200 8.85 11.93 -2.36
C TYR A 200 7.64 12.19 -1.43
N HIS A 201 7.62 11.75 -0.18
CA HIS A 201 6.37 11.48 0.55
C HIS A 201 5.51 12.71 1.09
N PRO A 202 4.14 12.73 0.98
CA PRO A 202 3.28 13.96 1.14
C PRO A 202 2.55 14.29 2.47
N LEU A 203 2.22 15.54 2.80
CA LEU A 203 1.42 15.80 4.01
C LEU A 203 -0.10 15.70 3.85
N ILE A 204 -0.76 15.44 4.96
CA ILE A 204 -2.03 16.08 5.29
C ILE A 204 -1.79 16.87 6.62
N GLN A 205 -2.62 17.80 7.12
CA GLN A 205 -2.31 18.62 8.33
C GLN A 205 -3.57 19.13 9.08
N LYS A 206 -3.47 19.39 10.40
CA LYS A 206 -4.61 19.81 11.27
C LYS A 206 -4.65 21.34 11.52
N LYS A 207 -5.85 21.94 11.49
CA LYS A 207 -6.21 23.39 11.39
C LYS A 207 -7.67 23.59 11.92
N GLU A 208 -8.19 24.82 12.02
CA GLU A 208 -9.59 25.11 12.47
C GLU A 208 -10.05 26.45 11.85
N VAL A 209 -11.32 26.59 11.43
CA VAL A 209 -11.88 27.81 10.80
C VAL A 209 -13.28 28.09 11.35
N LYS A 210 -13.51 29.30 11.90
CA LYS A 210 -14.78 29.73 12.55
C LYS A 210 -15.34 28.70 13.56
N GLY A 211 -14.47 28.05 14.34
CA GLY A 211 -14.87 27.05 15.34
C GLY A 211 -15.23 25.66 14.78
N ARG A 212 -14.71 25.30 13.59
CA ARG A 212 -14.79 23.95 13.01
C ARG A 212 -13.42 23.46 12.56
N ARG A 213 -13.09 22.20 12.83
CA ARG A 213 -11.76 21.62 12.62
C ARG A 213 -11.53 21.15 11.17
N TYR A 214 -10.27 21.15 10.74
CA TYR A 214 -9.72 20.68 9.45
C TYR A 214 -8.31 20.09 9.73
N TYR A 215 -7.50 19.50 8.83
CA TYR A 215 -7.80 18.64 7.69
C TYR A 215 -7.19 19.20 6.37
N VAL A 216 -5.91 18.94 6.01
CA VAL A 216 -5.16 19.72 4.98
C VAL A 216 -4.11 18.91 4.14
N VAL A 217 -4.53 18.24 3.07
CA VAL A 217 -3.86 17.29 2.13
C VAL A 217 -2.85 17.95 1.19
N LYS A 218 -1.78 18.52 1.74
CA LYS A 218 -0.79 19.32 0.99
C LYS A 218 0.50 18.60 0.63
N PHE A 219 0.95 18.79 -0.61
CA PHE A 219 2.38 18.75 -0.91
C PHE A 219 2.93 20.12 -0.51
N GLY A 220 3.93 20.19 0.37
CA GLY A 220 4.72 21.41 0.62
C GLY A 220 3.99 22.70 1.02
N SER A 221 4.70 23.82 0.81
CA SER A 221 4.30 25.23 0.89
C SER A 221 5.42 26.02 0.20
N PHE A 222 5.10 26.97 -0.68
CA PHE A 222 5.99 27.36 -1.79
C PHE A 222 6.31 28.85 -1.72
N ASN A 223 7.59 29.23 -1.74
CA ASN A 223 8.07 30.53 -1.25
C ASN A 223 7.60 31.75 -2.06
N THR A 224 7.26 31.54 -3.33
CA THR A 224 6.71 32.60 -4.19
C THR A 224 5.60 32.03 -5.08
N LYS A 225 4.74 32.89 -5.63
CA LYS A 225 3.74 32.46 -6.63
C LYS A 225 4.36 31.81 -7.87
N GLY A 226 5.61 32.17 -8.20
CA GLY A 226 6.38 31.61 -9.32
C GLY A 226 7.07 30.28 -8.99
N GLU A 227 7.57 30.12 -7.77
CA GLU A 227 8.16 28.87 -7.28
C GLU A 227 7.09 27.82 -6.98
N ALA A 228 5.93 28.24 -6.45
CA ALA A 228 4.69 27.47 -6.46
C ALA A 228 4.37 27.01 -7.89
N LYS A 229 4.52 27.90 -8.87
CA LYS A 229 4.30 27.59 -10.29
C LYS A 229 5.31 26.60 -10.85
N GLU A 230 6.56 26.63 -10.41
CA GLU A 230 7.63 25.83 -11.03
C GLU A 230 7.92 24.51 -10.29
N PHE A 231 7.96 24.44 -8.96
CA PHE A 231 7.87 23.13 -8.28
C PHE A 231 6.48 22.52 -8.51
N GLY A 232 5.39 23.31 -8.54
CA GLY A 232 4.09 22.80 -8.99
C GLY A 232 4.10 22.29 -10.43
N ARG A 233 4.87 22.90 -11.35
CA ARG A 233 5.11 22.32 -12.69
C ARG A 233 6.00 21.09 -12.66
N GLN A 234 7.01 21.00 -11.80
CA GLN A 234 7.85 19.80 -11.69
C GLN A 234 7.10 18.64 -11.02
N LEU A 235 6.30 18.92 -10.01
CA LEU A 235 5.34 18.01 -9.40
C LEU A 235 4.32 17.55 -10.47
N LYS A 236 3.74 18.46 -11.26
CA LYS A 236 2.93 18.08 -12.45
C LYS A 236 3.68 17.26 -13.50
N ARG A 237 4.99 17.51 -13.72
CA ARG A 237 5.82 16.77 -14.70
C ARG A 237 6.27 15.38 -14.20
N ALA A 238 6.49 15.21 -12.90
CA ALA A 238 7.17 14.04 -12.34
C ALA A 238 6.27 13.15 -11.44
N THR A 239 5.38 13.76 -10.67
CA THR A 239 4.43 13.02 -9.80
C THR A 239 2.99 13.11 -10.28
N GLY A 240 2.74 14.00 -11.24
CA GLY A 240 1.48 14.37 -11.87
C GLY A 240 0.75 15.51 -11.20
N VAL A 241 1.05 15.85 -9.94
CA VAL A 241 -0.01 16.44 -9.10
C VAL A 241 -0.13 17.96 -9.22
N ASP A 242 -1.35 18.36 -9.57
CA ASP A 242 -1.79 19.72 -9.79
C ASP A 242 -1.99 20.51 -8.49
N TYR A 243 -2.24 21.81 -8.63
CA TYR A 243 -2.19 22.71 -7.50
C TYR A 243 -2.92 24.03 -7.70
N ILE A 244 -3.84 24.33 -6.78
CA ILE A 244 -4.28 25.72 -6.61
C ILE A 244 -3.28 26.46 -5.73
N ILE A 245 -2.58 27.42 -6.36
CA ILE A 245 -1.69 28.39 -5.74
C ILE A 245 -2.52 29.38 -4.91
N VAL A 246 -2.96 28.98 -3.72
CA VAL A 246 -3.79 29.79 -2.80
C VAL A 246 -2.98 30.22 -1.58
N ASP A 247 -3.22 31.43 -1.10
CA ASP A 247 -2.74 32.02 0.16
C ASP A 247 -3.16 31.20 1.41
N TYR A 248 -2.54 31.40 2.57
CA TYR A 248 -2.67 30.47 3.74
C TYR A 248 -4.04 30.47 4.44
#